data_AF-A0A7J6JVU2-F1
#
_entry.id   AF-A0A7J6JVU2-F1
#
_cell.length_a   1.000
_cell.length_b   1.000
_cell.length_c   1.000
_cell.angle_alpha   90.00
_cell.angle_beta   90.00
_cell.angle_gamma   90.00
#
_symmetry.space_group_name_H-M   'P 1'
#
loop_
_entity.id
_entity.type
_entity.pdbx_description
1 polymer ?
#
loop_
_entity_poly.entity_id
_entity_poly.type
_entity_poly.pdbx_seq_one_letter_code
_entity_poly.pdbx_strand_id
1 'polypeptide(L)'
;MQPNVMAALFFAQFPDLFAAASTRNPVTNLASMVVESDIPDWCAAEGLHRKFHPSFGLTENDIVALYKASPVAYAQHVKTPLLLGIGSADLRVPACQGIAFHKMLLGQGSSTRLLFYPDEDHRIDRPACSEDY
;
A
#
# COMPACT_ATOMS: atom_id res chain seq x y z
N MET A 1 19.25 -4.70 4.05
CA MET A 1 17.91 -4.12 4.14
C MET A 1 17.78 -3.17 2.96
N GLN A 2 17.19 -3.60 1.83
CA GLN A 2 16.97 -2.70 0.69
C GLN A 2 15.60 -2.04 0.86
N PRO A 3 15.51 -0.70 0.95
CA PRO A 3 14.29 0.01 1.36
C PRO A 3 13.24 0.23 0.25
N ASN A 4 13.24 -0.55 -0.84
CA ASN A 4 12.82 0.00 -2.14
C ASN A 4 11.40 -0.34 -2.64
N VAL A 5 10.58 -1.07 -1.91
CA VAL A 5 9.38 -1.66 -2.55
C VAL A 5 8.12 -0.83 -2.36
N MET A 6 8.05 0.00 -1.32
CA MET A 6 6.82 0.72 -0.98
C MET A 6 7.03 2.23 -1.01
N ALA A 7 6.56 2.90 -2.06
CA ALA A 7 6.56 4.37 -2.13
C ALA A 7 5.91 5.00 -0.87
N ALA A 8 4.88 4.35 -0.32
CA ALA A 8 4.24 4.78 0.91
C ALA A 8 5.10 4.67 2.17
N LEU A 9 6.11 3.80 2.14
CA LEU A 9 7.05 3.66 3.24
C LEU A 9 8.10 4.79 3.21
N PHE A 10 8.41 5.36 2.05
CA PHE A 10 9.39 6.45 1.93
C PHE A 10 8.93 7.72 2.63
N PHE A 11 7.72 8.22 2.36
CA PHE A 11 7.23 9.42 3.03
C PHE A 11 6.81 9.18 4.49
N ALA A 12 6.59 7.92 4.89
CA ALA A 12 6.43 7.57 6.30
C ALA A 12 7.76 7.59 7.08
N GLN A 13 8.88 7.20 6.44
CA GLN A 13 10.21 7.20 7.06
C GLN A 13 10.92 8.56 6.96
N PHE A 14 10.64 9.35 5.93
CA PHE A 14 11.26 10.66 5.69
C PHE A 14 10.21 11.78 5.63
N PRO A 15 9.53 12.08 6.75
CA PRO A 15 8.32 12.91 6.76
C PRO A 15 8.56 14.37 6.36
N ASP A 16 9.78 14.87 6.48
CA ASP A 16 10.13 16.27 6.19
C ASP A 16 10.83 16.44 4.82
N LEU A 17 11.02 15.34 4.06
CA LEU A 17 11.72 15.37 2.77
C LEU A 17 10.82 15.82 1.61
N PHE A 18 9.52 15.50 1.68
CA PHE A 18 8.59 15.69 0.58
C PHE A 18 7.54 16.76 0.91
N ALA A 19 7.36 17.72 0.00
CA ALA A 19 6.31 18.73 0.11
C ALA A 19 4.90 18.16 -0.08
N ALA A 20 4.77 17.13 -0.92
CA ALA A 20 3.55 16.36 -1.17
C ALA A 20 3.90 15.04 -1.87
N ALA A 21 2.98 14.08 -1.85
CA ALA A 21 3.11 12.81 -2.58
C ALA A 21 1.76 12.40 -3.22
N SER A 22 1.84 11.71 -4.36
CA SER A 22 0.70 11.07 -5.01
C SER A 22 1.04 9.62 -5.28
N THR A 23 0.09 8.72 -5.03
CA THR A 23 0.28 7.28 -5.20
C THR A 23 -0.97 6.64 -5.80
N ARG A 24 -0.76 5.63 -6.64
CA ARG A 24 -1.80 4.86 -7.32
C ARG A 24 -1.73 3.41 -6.87
N ASN A 25 -2.84 2.88 -6.38
CA ASN A 25 -2.95 1.55 -5.78
C ASN A 25 -1.73 1.19 -4.91
N PRO A 26 -1.34 2.06 -3.94
CA PRO A 26 -0.16 1.80 -3.15
C PRO A 26 -0.38 0.58 -2.27
N VAL A 27 0.63 -0.27 -2.19
CA VAL A 27 0.66 -1.26 -1.11
C VAL A 27 0.91 -0.52 0.21
N THR A 28 0.00 -0.70 1.16
CA THR A 28 0.05 -0.07 2.49
C THR A 28 0.17 -1.10 3.61
N ASN A 29 -0.23 -2.35 3.36
CA ASN A 29 -0.22 -3.44 4.33
C ASN A 29 0.04 -4.80 3.67
N LEU A 30 1.29 -5.24 3.69
CA LEU A 30 1.70 -6.56 3.22
C LEU A 30 1.10 -7.71 4.02
N ALA A 31 0.83 -7.51 5.32
CA ALA A 31 0.30 -8.56 6.18
C ALA A 31 -1.13 -8.95 5.81
N SER A 32 -1.95 -8.01 5.32
CA SER A 32 -3.27 -8.32 4.74
C SER A 32 -3.15 -8.75 3.27
N MET A 33 -2.30 -8.06 2.50
CA MET A 33 -2.16 -8.32 1.07
C MET A 33 -1.70 -9.75 0.77
N VAL A 34 -0.82 -10.35 1.57
CA VAL A 34 -0.28 -11.70 1.32
C VAL A 34 -1.35 -12.81 1.31
N VAL A 35 -2.53 -12.56 1.91
CA VAL A 35 -3.64 -13.52 1.94
C VAL A 35 -4.80 -13.14 1.00
N GLU A 36 -4.93 -11.87 0.63
CA GLU A 36 -6.04 -11.36 -0.18
C GLU A 36 -5.69 -11.20 -1.67
N SER A 37 -4.42 -11.00 -1.98
CA SER A 37 -3.93 -10.67 -3.32
C SER A 37 -3.89 -11.89 -4.26
N ASP A 38 -4.04 -11.64 -5.57
CA ASP A 38 -3.75 -12.63 -6.62
C ASP A 38 -2.23 -12.82 -6.89
N ILE A 39 -1.37 -12.05 -6.20
CA ILE A 39 0.11 -12.18 -6.21
C ILE A 39 0.71 -12.39 -4.81
N PRO A 40 0.30 -13.43 -4.07
CA PRO A 40 0.84 -13.69 -2.73
C PRO A 40 2.34 -14.02 -2.75
N ASP A 41 2.84 -14.53 -3.88
CA ASP A 41 4.24 -14.81 -4.16
C ASP A 41 5.10 -13.55 -4.15
N TRP A 42 4.57 -12.44 -4.66
CA TRP A 42 5.24 -11.14 -4.63
C TRP A 42 5.40 -10.63 -3.19
N CYS A 43 4.37 -10.75 -2.36
CA CYS A 43 4.46 -10.37 -0.94
C CYS A 43 5.52 -11.20 -0.19
N ALA A 44 5.63 -12.50 -0.49
CA ALA A 44 6.65 -13.36 0.08
C ALA A 44 8.07 -12.98 -0.39
N ALA A 45 8.23 -12.69 -1.68
CA ALA A 45 9.50 -12.28 -2.25
C ALA A 45 9.98 -10.94 -1.69
N GLU A 46 9.11 -9.93 -1.66
CA GLU A 46 9.48 -8.58 -1.29
C GLU A 46 9.45 -8.34 0.22
N GLY A 47 8.50 -8.93 0.94
CA GLY A 47 8.29 -8.71 2.36
C GLY A 47 8.98 -9.71 3.27
N LEU A 48 9.21 -10.95 2.80
CA LEU A 48 9.89 -12.01 3.58
C LEU A 48 11.26 -12.40 3.00
N HIS A 49 11.61 -11.91 1.80
CA HIS A 49 12.82 -12.30 1.08
C HIS A 49 12.92 -13.82 0.85
N ARG A 50 11.78 -14.47 0.61
CA ARG A 50 11.69 -15.90 0.34
C ARG A 50 11.31 -16.13 -1.11
N LYS A 51 11.89 -17.15 -1.74
CA LYS A 51 11.38 -17.65 -3.02
C LYS A 51 10.03 -18.31 -2.77
N PHE A 52 9.06 -18.00 -3.62
CA PHE A 52 7.75 -18.65 -3.57
C PHE A 52 7.89 -20.15 -3.81
N HIS A 53 7.09 -20.93 -3.09
CA HIS A 53 7.02 -22.38 -3.21
C HIS A 53 5.55 -22.82 -3.18
N PRO A 54 5.11 -23.81 -3.97
CA PRO A 54 3.71 -24.24 -3.99
C PRO A 54 3.13 -24.67 -2.64
N SER A 55 3.98 -25.10 -1.70
CA SER A 55 3.59 -25.38 -0.30
C SER A 55 3.69 -24.15 0.60
N PHE A 56 3.45 -22.96 0.05
CA PHE A 56 3.56 -21.70 0.77
C PHE A 56 2.65 -21.70 1.98
N GLY A 57 3.24 -21.52 3.16
CA GLY A 57 2.53 -21.42 4.42
C GLY A 57 3.05 -20.21 5.19
N LEU A 58 2.13 -19.44 5.75
CA LEU A 58 2.44 -18.28 6.58
C LEU A 58 2.53 -18.72 8.04
N THR A 59 3.59 -18.30 8.71
CA THR A 59 3.71 -18.39 10.17
C THR A 59 3.32 -17.07 10.83
N GLU A 60 3.04 -17.07 12.12
CA GLU A 60 2.82 -15.84 12.89
C GLU A 60 4.00 -14.85 12.73
N ASN A 61 5.23 -15.36 12.78
CA ASN A 61 6.44 -14.56 12.59
C ASN A 61 6.49 -13.90 11.20
N ASP A 62 5.98 -14.57 10.17
CA ASP A 62 5.91 -14.02 8.82
C ASP A 62 4.92 -12.87 8.73
N ILE A 63 3.74 -13.01 9.35
CA ILE A 63 2.75 -11.93 9.41
C ILE A 63 3.32 -10.71 10.14
N VAL A 64 4.01 -10.92 11.27
CA VAL A 64 4.66 -9.84 12.02
C VAL A 64 5.77 -9.16 11.19
N ALA A 65 6.56 -9.93 10.45
CA ALA A 65 7.60 -9.39 9.58
C ALA A 65 7.00 -8.53 8.45
N LEU A 66 5.95 -9.02 7.79
CA LEU A 66 5.23 -8.30 6.75
C LEU A 66 4.62 -7.00 7.27
N TYR A 67 4.00 -7.02 8.45
CA TYR A 67 3.45 -5.82 9.07
C TYR A 67 4.55 -4.78 9.34
N LYS A 68 5.68 -5.20 9.93
CA LYS A 68 6.81 -4.29 10.20
C LYS A 68 7.43 -3.71 8.93
N ALA A 69 7.35 -4.41 7.80
CA ALA A 69 7.79 -3.92 6.51
C ALA A 69 6.78 -2.98 5.82
N SER A 70 5.57 -2.83 6.39
CA SER A 70 4.46 -2.13 5.75
C SER A 70 4.37 -0.65 6.16
N PRO A 71 3.96 0.26 5.25
CA PRO A 71 3.71 1.66 5.57
C PRO A 71 2.75 1.88 6.75
N VAL A 72 1.74 1.01 6.91
CA VAL A 72 0.76 1.09 8.00
C VAL A 72 1.40 1.07 9.39
N ALA A 73 2.53 0.37 9.58
CA ALA A 73 3.24 0.34 10.85
C ALA A 73 3.86 1.69 11.25
N TYR A 74 4.00 2.60 10.28
CA TYR A 74 4.60 3.92 10.43
C TYR A 74 3.62 5.06 10.14
N ALA A 75 2.32 4.76 10.03
CA ALA A 75 1.29 5.74 9.67
C ALA A 75 1.34 7.00 10.57
N GLN A 76 1.60 6.83 11.88
CA GLN A 76 1.71 7.94 12.84
C GLN A 76 2.80 8.97 12.53
N HIS A 77 3.78 8.63 11.69
CA HIS A 77 4.86 9.53 11.32
C HIS A 77 4.58 10.28 10.02
N VAL A 78 3.54 9.92 9.26
CA VAL A 78 3.23 10.51 7.97
C VAL A 78 2.71 11.94 8.13
N LYS A 79 3.53 12.91 7.73
CA LYS A 79 3.17 14.34 7.68
C LYS A 79 2.96 14.86 6.25
N THR A 80 3.59 14.22 5.27
CA THR A 80 3.52 14.62 3.86
C THR A 80 2.06 14.60 3.38
N PRO A 81 1.55 15.72 2.81
CA PRO A 81 0.26 15.73 2.14
C PRO A 81 0.18 14.64 1.07
N LEU A 82 -0.85 13.79 1.13
CA LEU A 82 -0.93 12.57 0.32
C LEU A 82 -2.20 12.50 -0.53
N LEU A 83 -2.03 12.24 -1.82
CA LEU A 83 -3.11 11.83 -2.72
C LEU A 83 -3.05 10.31 -2.94
N LEU A 84 -4.16 9.62 -2.68
CA LEU A 84 -4.33 8.18 -2.83
C LEU A 84 -5.33 7.90 -3.95
N GLY A 85 -4.89 7.37 -5.10
CA GLY A 85 -5.77 6.83 -6.13
C GLY A 85 -5.99 5.33 -5.94
N ILE A 86 -7.24 4.89 -5.80
CA ILE A 86 -7.61 3.50 -5.49
C ILE A 86 -8.63 2.99 -6.50
N GLY A 87 -8.27 1.93 -7.23
CA GLY A 87 -9.17 1.18 -8.10
C GLY A 87 -9.91 0.10 -7.33
N SER A 88 -11.24 0.02 -7.45
CA SER A 88 -12.04 -0.91 -6.64
C SER A 88 -11.93 -2.36 -7.08
N ALA A 89 -11.51 -2.62 -8.32
CA ALA A 89 -11.37 -3.95 -8.91
C ALA A 89 -9.91 -4.42 -8.95
N ASP A 90 -9.00 -3.74 -8.25
CA ASP A 90 -7.61 -4.15 -8.13
C ASP A 90 -7.47 -5.45 -7.30
N LEU A 91 -7.10 -6.54 -7.99
CA LEU A 91 -6.82 -7.84 -7.38
C LEU A 91 -5.36 -7.97 -6.88
N ARG A 92 -4.46 -7.14 -7.40
CA ARG A 92 -3.04 -7.15 -7.04
C ARG A 92 -2.89 -6.50 -5.68
N VAL A 93 -3.44 -5.31 -5.52
CA VAL A 93 -3.40 -4.53 -4.27
C VAL A 93 -4.83 -4.25 -3.81
N PRO A 94 -5.41 -5.12 -2.94
CA PRO A 94 -6.80 -5.01 -2.52
C PRO A 94 -7.17 -3.62 -2.00
N ALA A 95 -8.21 -3.01 -2.57
CA ALA A 95 -8.60 -1.61 -2.31
C ALA A 95 -8.81 -1.28 -0.82
N CYS A 96 -9.23 -2.27 -0.03
CA CYS A 96 -9.48 -2.13 1.41
C CYS A 96 -8.26 -1.57 2.16
N GLN A 97 -7.03 -1.94 1.78
CA GLN A 97 -5.82 -1.52 2.49
C GLN A 97 -5.52 -0.04 2.27
N GLY A 98 -5.77 0.49 1.07
CA GLY A 98 -5.60 1.91 0.77
C GLY A 98 -6.64 2.77 1.47
N ILE A 99 -7.91 2.32 1.50
CA ILE A 99 -8.99 2.98 2.21
C ILE A 99 -8.71 3.01 3.72
N ALA A 100 -8.28 1.88 4.30
CA ALA A 100 -7.94 1.80 5.72
C ALA A 100 -6.79 2.75 6.05
N PHE A 101 -5.73 2.77 5.24
CA PHE A 101 -4.59 3.67 5.44
C PHE A 101 -5.01 5.14 5.37
N HIS A 102 -5.83 5.54 4.39
CA HIS A 102 -6.40 6.89 4.35
C HIS A 102 -7.15 7.25 5.63
N LYS A 103 -8.01 6.36 6.13
CA LYS A 103 -8.79 6.61 7.35
C LYS A 103 -7.88 6.79 8.57
N MET A 104 -6.81 6.02 8.67
CA MET A 104 -5.80 6.19 9.72
C MET A 104 -5.12 7.56 9.64
N LEU A 105 -4.70 7.98 8.45
CA LEU A 105 -4.09 9.29 8.21
C LEU A 105 -5.04 10.45 8.52
N LEU A 106 -6.32 10.34 8.16
CA LEU A 106 -7.33 11.32 8.57
C LEU A 106 -7.49 11.38 10.09
N GLY A 107 -7.58 10.23 10.74
CA GLY A 107 -7.83 10.14 12.19
C GLY A 107 -6.76 10.82 13.05
N GLN A 108 -5.53 10.93 12.54
CA GLN A 108 -4.42 11.63 13.21
C GLN A 108 -4.21 13.08 12.71
N GLY A 109 -5.05 13.57 11.80
CA GLY A 109 -5.00 14.95 11.29
C GLY A 109 -4.02 15.19 10.14
N SER A 110 -3.50 14.15 9.47
CA SER A 110 -2.67 14.31 8.27
C SER A 110 -3.51 14.82 7.09
N SER A 111 -2.91 15.67 6.24
CA SER A 111 -3.54 16.10 4.98
C SER A 111 -3.55 14.94 3.98
N THR A 112 -4.71 14.35 3.72
CA THR A 112 -4.87 13.24 2.78
C THR A 112 -6.16 13.37 1.97
N ARG A 113 -6.11 12.96 0.70
CA ARG A 113 -7.27 12.87 -0.20
C ARG A 113 -7.31 11.49 -0.87
N LEU A 114 -8.49 10.90 -0.92
CA LEU A 114 -8.77 9.68 -1.68
C LEU A 114 -9.45 10.02 -3.01
N LEU A 115 -8.95 9.46 -4.09
CA LEU A 115 -9.68 9.29 -5.34
C LEU A 115 -10.04 7.82 -5.45
N PHE A 116 -11.34 7.52 -5.44
CA PHE A 116 -11.85 6.17 -5.57
C PHE A 116 -12.41 5.98 -6.96
N TYR A 117 -11.94 4.96 -7.66
CA TYR A 117 -12.34 4.67 -9.02
C TYR A 117 -13.09 3.32 -9.07
N PRO A 118 -14.43 3.35 -9.15
CA PRO A 118 -15.23 2.14 -9.31
C PRO A 118 -14.83 1.37 -10.57
N ASP A 119 -14.76 0.05 -10.45
CA ASP A 119 -14.47 -0.91 -11.51
C ASP A 119 -13.09 -0.78 -12.17
N GLU A 120 -12.21 0.08 -11.67
CA GLU A 120 -10.81 0.19 -12.12
C GLU A 120 -9.94 -0.90 -11.49
N ASP A 121 -9.05 -1.48 -12.30
CA ASP A 121 -8.07 -2.46 -11.87
C ASP A 121 -6.79 -1.81 -11.36
N HIS A 122 -5.70 -2.59 -11.28
CA HIS A 122 -4.41 -2.10 -10.81
C HIS A 122 -3.85 -0.91 -11.61
N ARG A 123 -4.24 -0.74 -12.89
CA ARG A 123 -3.71 0.29 -13.79
C ARG A 123 -4.37 1.65 -13.58
N ILE A 124 -5.65 1.70 -13.25
CA ILE A 124 -6.47 2.93 -13.23
C ILE A 124 -6.22 3.76 -14.50
N ASP A 125 -6.73 3.29 -15.64
CA ASP A 125 -6.36 3.84 -16.96
C ASP A 125 -7.54 4.02 -17.93
N ARG A 126 -8.80 3.80 -17.49
CA ARG A 126 -9.94 4.15 -18.35
C ARG A 126 -9.99 5.65 -18.61
N PRO A 127 -10.52 6.08 -19.77
CA PRO A 127 -10.54 7.51 -20.15
C PRO A 127 -11.22 8.43 -19.13
N ALA A 128 -12.20 7.94 -18.37
CA ALA A 128 -12.84 8.74 -17.33
C ALA A 128 -11.88 9.11 -16.17
N CYS A 129 -10.81 8.34 -15.98
CA CYS A 129 -9.82 8.53 -14.92
C CYS A 129 -8.71 9.52 -15.31
N SER A 130 -8.51 9.83 -16.60
CA SER A 130 -7.40 10.68 -17.04
C SER A 130 -7.57 12.15 -16.66
N GLU A 131 -8.78 12.58 -16.33
CA GLU A 131 -9.09 13.97 -15.95
C GLU A 131 -8.67 14.32 -14.51
N ASP A 132 -8.37 13.30 -13.69
CA ASP A 132 -7.98 13.45 -12.28
C ASP A 132 -6.45 13.52 -12.06
N TYR A 133 -5.66 13.47 -13.15
CA TYR A 133 -4.18 13.49 -13.15
C TYR A 133 -3.59 14.68 -13.92
#